data_AF-A0A7T5EXN9-F1
#
_entry.id   AF-A0A7T5EXN9-F1
#
_cell.length_a   1.000
_cell.length_b   1.000
_cell.length_c   1.000
_cell.angle_alpha   90.00
_cell.angle_beta   90.00
_cell.angle_gamma   90.00
#
_symmetry.space_group_name_H-M   'P 1'
#
loop_
_entity.id
_entity.type
_entity.pdbx_description
1 polymer ?
#
loop_
_entity_poly.entity_id
_entity_poly.type
_entity_poly.pdbx_seq_one_letter_code
_entity_poly.pdbx_strand_id
1 'polypeptide(L)'
;MDDLRKTAYKTMNYQALLDIKNSGQFTEANFYRVSRVAHVFHNLAEYIIADFNGFDEDSFWNAVAGLEQQFGMHHYRKIFDEVVSH
;
A
#
# COMPACT_ATOMS: atom_id res chain seq x y z
N MET A 1 -7.88 -4.94 15.21
CA MET A 1 -6.63 -4.23 14.92
C MET A 1 -6.57 -2.97 15.79
N ASP A 2 -5.40 -2.63 16.34
CA ASP A 2 -5.21 -1.42 17.16
C ASP A 2 -5.10 -0.13 16.31
N ASP A 3 -5.24 1.02 16.98
CA ASP A 3 -5.30 2.33 16.31
C ASP A 3 -3.99 2.75 15.65
N LEU A 4 -2.83 2.34 16.17
CA LEU A 4 -1.53 2.64 15.57
C LEU A 4 -1.37 1.91 14.25
N ARG A 5 -1.67 0.61 14.19
CA ARG A 5 -1.67 -0.18 12.94
C ARG A 5 -2.68 0.37 11.95
N LYS A 6 -3.91 0.70 12.39
CA LYS A 6 -4.92 1.32 11.52
C LYS A 6 -4.40 2.64 10.93
N THR A 7 -3.69 3.44 11.72
CA THR A 7 -3.07 4.69 11.27
C THR A 7 -1.97 4.42 10.26
N ALA A 8 -1.10 3.44 10.53
CA ALA A 8 -0.03 3.04 9.62
C ALA A 8 -0.58 2.64 8.24
N TYR A 9 -1.64 1.83 8.19
CA TYR A 9 -2.30 1.46 6.93
C TYR A 9 -2.93 2.64 6.19
N LYS A 10 -3.58 3.57 6.91
CA LYS A 10 -4.09 4.81 6.30
C LYS A 10 -2.97 5.64 5.70
N THR A 11 -1.84 5.75 6.39
CA THR A 11 -0.64 6.44 5.90
C THR A 11 -0.06 5.75 4.66
N MET A 12 0.04 4.43 4.65
CA MET A 12 0.47 3.68 3.47
C MET A 12 -0.47 3.89 2.27
N ASN A 13 -1.78 3.86 2.50
CA ASN A 13 -2.77 4.09 1.44
C ASN A 13 -2.62 5.49 0.83
N TYR A 14 -2.41 6.50 1.68
CA TYR A 14 -2.11 7.85 1.22
C TYR A 14 -0.80 7.91 0.41
N GLN A 15 0.27 7.25 0.88
CA GLN A 15 1.53 7.21 0.15
C GLN A 15 1.36 6.57 -1.23
N ALA A 16 0.63 5.45 -1.34
CA ALA A 16 0.40 4.79 -2.62
C ALA A 16 -0.30 5.72 -3.63
N LEU A 17 -1.25 6.54 -3.18
CA LEU A 17 -1.88 7.56 -4.03
C LEU A 17 -0.88 8.63 -4.49
N LEU A 18 0.04 9.06 -3.63
CA LEU A 18 1.13 9.96 -4.03
C LEU A 18 2.06 9.32 -5.06
N ASP A 19 2.41 8.05 -4.89
CA ASP A 19 3.28 7.33 -5.83
C ASP A 19 2.61 7.20 -7.21
N ILE A 20 1.31 6.91 -7.24
CA ILE A 20 0.51 6.87 -8.47
C ILE A 20 0.49 8.25 -9.13
N LYS A 21 0.17 9.29 -8.36
CA LYS A 21 0.11 10.69 -8.84
C LYS A 21 1.45 11.17 -9.41
N ASN A 22 2.56 10.76 -8.79
CA ASN A 22 3.91 11.20 -9.13
C ASN A 22 4.68 10.20 -10.00
N SER A 23 3.99 9.23 -10.61
CA SER A 23 4.60 8.16 -11.41
C SER A 23 5.26 8.63 -12.72
N GLY A 24 5.07 9.90 -13.11
CA GLY A 24 5.72 10.50 -14.27
C GLY A 24 4.96 10.28 -15.58
N GLN A 25 5.69 10.20 -16.69
CA GLN A 25 5.10 10.05 -18.02
C GLN A 25 4.48 8.67 -18.22
N PHE A 26 3.42 8.63 -19.03
CA PHE A 26 2.80 7.37 -19.42
C PHE A 26 3.75 6.56 -20.33
N THR A 27 4.09 5.36 -19.88
CA THR A 27 4.74 4.30 -20.66
C THR A 27 4.07 2.99 -20.28
N GLU A 28 4.19 1.96 -21.12
CA GLU A 28 3.58 0.65 -20.82
C GLU A 28 4.08 0.05 -19.50
N ALA A 29 5.40 0.08 -19.26
CA ALA A 29 6.01 -0.39 -18.02
C ALA A 29 5.54 0.42 -16.79
N ASN A 30 5.42 1.74 -16.94
CA ASN A 30 4.94 2.60 -15.86
C ASN A 30 3.43 2.39 -15.59
N PHE A 31 2.63 2.26 -16.63
CA PHE A 31 1.20 1.94 -16.51
C PHE A 31 1.01 0.63 -15.75
N TYR A 32 1.72 -0.43 -16.13
CA TYR A 32 1.64 -1.71 -15.44
C TYR A 32 2.02 -1.58 -13.95
N ARG A 33 3.11 -0.88 -13.63
CA ARG A 33 3.51 -0.61 -12.25
C ARG A 33 2.42 0.12 -11.46
N VAL A 34 1.91 1.23 -12.01
CA VAL A 34 0.87 2.07 -11.39
C VAL A 34 -0.41 1.28 -11.17
N SER A 35 -0.86 0.50 -12.15
CA SER A 35 -2.07 -0.32 -12.03
C SER A 35 -1.92 -1.39 -10.94
N ARG A 36 -0.74 -2.00 -10.81
CA ARG A 36 -0.48 -3.00 -9.76
C ARG A 36 -0.48 -2.39 -8.36
N VAL A 37 0.13 -1.23 -8.19
CA VAL A 37 0.06 -0.46 -6.93
C VAL A 37 -1.38 -0.07 -6.62
N ALA A 38 -2.09 0.52 -7.60
CA ALA A 38 -3.47 0.94 -7.43
C ALA A 38 -4.39 -0.22 -7.01
N HIS A 39 -4.21 -1.41 -7.57
CA HIS A 39 -5.01 -2.58 -7.20
C HIS A 39 -4.81 -2.99 -5.74
N VAL A 40 -3.56 -3.15 -5.28
CA VAL A 40 -3.27 -3.55 -3.90
C VAL A 40 -3.82 -2.53 -2.90
N PHE A 41 -3.62 -1.25 -3.17
CA PHE A 41 -4.04 -0.18 -2.25
C PHE A 41 -5.52 0.18 -2.35
N HIS A 42 -6.18 -0.10 -3.48
CA HIS A 42 -7.64 -0.06 -3.57
C HIS A 42 -8.28 -1.04 -2.58
N ASN A 43 -7.79 -2.28 -2.51
CA ASN A 43 -8.29 -3.27 -1.56
C ASN A 43 -8.04 -2.83 -0.12
N LEU A 44 -6.88 -2.22 0.17
CA LEU A 44 -6.63 -1.63 1.48
C LEU A 44 -7.64 -0.52 1.82
N ALA A 45 -8.00 0.33 0.85
CA ALA A 45 -8.98 1.39 1.03
C ALA A 45 -10.38 0.84 1.36
N GLU A 46 -10.78 -0.28 0.75
CA GLU A 46 -12.03 -0.99 1.08
C GLU A 46 -12.03 -1.40 2.56
N TYR A 47 -10.97 -2.04 3.03
CA TYR A 47 -10.84 -2.43 4.43
C TYR A 47 -10.78 -1.22 5.37
N ILE A 48 -10.14 -0.12 4.98
CA ILE A 48 -10.15 1.13 5.77
C ILE A 48 -11.58 1.64 5.97
N ILE A 49 -12.42 1.62 4.93
CA ILE A 49 -13.84 2.03 5.02
C ILE A 49 -14.63 1.10 5.93
N ALA A 50 -14.32 -0.20 5.91
CA ALA A 50 -14.93 -1.23 6.76
C ALA A 50 -14.32 -1.30 8.19
N ASP A 51 -13.52 -0.31 8.60
CA ASP A 51 -12.76 -0.30 9.86
C ASP A 51 -11.93 -1.58 10.12
N PHE A 52 -11.34 -2.09 9.03
CA PHE A 52 -10.52 -3.30 8.97
C PHE A 52 -11.25 -4.58 9.39
N ASN A 53 -12.58 -4.60 9.34
CA ASN A 53 -13.34 -5.83 9.55
C ASN A 53 -13.03 -6.85 8.44
N GLY A 54 -12.62 -8.06 8.84
CA GLY A 54 -12.24 -9.12 7.91
C GLY A 54 -10.95 -8.86 7.13
N PHE A 55 -10.14 -7.88 7.53
CA PHE A 55 -8.86 -7.59 6.88
C PHE A 55 -7.86 -8.74 7.10
N ASP A 56 -7.52 -9.43 6.03
CA ASP A 56 -6.45 -10.42 6.01
C ASP A 56 -5.10 -9.73 5.79
N GLU A 57 -4.46 -9.45 6.92
CA GLU A 57 -3.20 -8.71 6.99
C GLU A 57 -2.05 -9.47 6.31
N ASP A 58 -2.00 -10.80 6.44
CA ASP A 58 -0.97 -11.62 5.84
C ASP A 58 -1.09 -11.64 4.31
N SER A 59 -2.31 -11.81 3.80
CA SER A 59 -2.58 -11.72 2.36
C SER A 59 -2.22 -10.34 1.80
N PHE A 60 -2.52 -9.26 2.52
CA PHE A 60 -2.12 -7.92 2.14
C PHE A 60 -0.60 -7.77 2.07
N TRP A 61 0.13 -8.20 3.10
CA TRP A 61 1.59 -8.10 3.11
C TRP A 61 2.25 -8.96 2.04
N ASN A 62 1.69 -10.13 1.71
CA ASN A 62 2.14 -10.93 0.58
C ASN A 62 1.98 -10.18 -0.76
N ALA A 63 0.87 -9.46 -0.94
CA ALA A 63 0.65 -8.65 -2.13
C ALA A 63 1.63 -7.47 -2.21
N VAL A 64 1.90 -6.79 -1.09
CA VAL A 64 2.91 -5.72 -1.00
C VAL A 64 4.29 -6.27 -1.31
N ALA A 65 4.70 -7.40 -0.71
CA ALA A 65 5.99 -8.03 -0.98
C ALA A 65 6.17 -8.38 -2.47
N GLY A 66 5.09 -8.81 -3.14
CA GLY A 66 5.09 -9.03 -4.58
C GLY A 66 5.34 -7.75 -5.40
N LEU A 67 4.78 -6.62 -5.00
CA LEU A 67 5.08 -5.31 -5.61
C LEU A 67 6.54 -4.90 -5.36
N GLU A 68 6.99 -5.06 -4.12
CA GLU A 68 8.34 -4.70 -3.68
C GLU A 68 9.41 -5.49 -4.46
N GLN A 69 9.22 -6.80 -4.59
CA GLN A 69 10.10 -7.66 -5.37
C GLN A 69 10.06 -7.31 -6.86
N GLN A 70 8.87 -7.08 -7.43
CA GLN A 70 8.72 -6.84 -8.86
C GLN A 70 9.27 -5.49 -9.32
N PHE A 71 9.20 -4.47 -8.46
CA PHE A 71 9.50 -3.09 -8.83
C PHE A 71 10.62 -2.45 -8.00
N GLY A 72 11.26 -3.20 -7.11
CA GLY A 72 12.33 -2.71 -6.23
C GLY A 72 11.83 -1.65 -5.23
N MET A 73 10.59 -1.78 -4.78
CA MET A 73 9.98 -0.86 -3.81
C MET A 73 10.27 -1.39 -2.39
N HIS A 74 10.65 -0.53 -1.44
CA HIS A 74 10.82 -0.92 -0.01
C HIS A 74 10.19 0.11 0.93
N HIS A 75 9.45 1.06 0.38
CA HIS A 75 8.95 2.20 1.12
C HIS A 75 7.71 1.86 1.94
N TYR A 76 6.86 0.95 1.48
CA TYR A 76 5.59 0.65 2.14
C TYR A 76 5.78 -0.01 3.51
N ARG A 77 6.67 -1.02 3.59
CA ARG A 77 6.95 -1.66 4.88
C ARG A 77 7.60 -0.68 5.85
N LYS A 78 8.55 0.11 5.37
CA LYS A 78 9.24 1.11 6.18
C LYS A 78 8.27 2.16 6.74
N ILE A 79 7.36 2.69 5.92
CA ILE A 79 6.34 3.66 6.35
C ILE A 79 5.44 3.07 7.44
N PHE A 80 5.06 1.80 7.30
CA PHE A 80 4.29 1.12 8.33
C PHE A 80 5.06 1.06 9.65
N ASP A 81 6.29 0.56 9.59
CA ASP A 81 7.16 0.36 10.75
C ASP A 81 7.45 1.69 11.48
N GLU A 82 7.63 2.79 10.73
CA GLU A 82 7.81 4.13 11.29
C GLU A 82 6.60 4.59 12.10
N VAL A 83 5.37 4.33 11.63
CA VAL A 83 4.16 4.73 12.35
C VAL A 83 3.92 3.87 13.59
N VAL A 84 4.18 2.56 13.54
CA VAL A 84 3.91 1.67 14.68
C VAL A 84 5.01 1.69 15.75
N SER A 85 6.16 2.29 15.46
CA SER A 85 7.28 2.45 16.40
C SER A 85 7.19 3.73 17.25
N HIS A 86 6.17 4.57 17.03
CA HIS A 86 5.86 5.80 17.77
C HIS A 86 4.71 5.59 18.74
#